data_AF-A0A1H0M5J2-F1
#
_entry.id   AF-A0A1H0M5J2-F1
#
_cell.length_a   1.000
_cell.length_b   1.000
_cell.length_c   1.000
_cell.angle_alpha   90.00
_cell.angle_beta   90.00
_cell.angle_gamma   90.00
#
_symmetry.space_group_name_H-M   'P 1'
#
loop_
_entity.id
_entity.type
_entity.pdbx_description
1 polymer ?
#
loop_
_entity_poly.entity_id
_entity_poly.type
_entity_poly.pdbx_seq_one_letter_code
_entity_poly.pdbx_strand_id
1 'polypeptide(L)'
;MQNRLSDASIIIYKVQAEPSIEPQFYKEANSSLLVRSRAIEQNETPDALLLENLDAPCLSDITMDTYEALRFIDDIMNQISQIEGNLPYSYKTGCLPDWEHFSSSLLKDLEILVQRGTFQKTDQEVIDKLASYCNDSSVVAAIQSKSGLVHGDLNSGNERHLSFQDITGVV
;
A
#
# COMPACT_ATOMS: atom_id res chain seq x y z
N MET A 1 -3.26 17.20 8.05
CA MET A 1 -3.76 18.28 8.93
C MET A 1 -5.25 18.04 9.17
N GLN A 2 -5.73 18.09 10.42
CA GLN A 2 -7.16 17.91 10.73
C GLN A 2 -7.89 19.25 10.61
N ASN A 3 -8.93 19.31 9.78
CA ASN A 3 -9.76 20.49 9.58
C ASN A 3 -11.17 20.20 10.05
N ARG A 4 -11.76 21.13 10.81
CA ARG A 4 -13.15 21.03 11.25
C ARG A 4 -14.04 21.76 10.24
N LEU A 5 -15.03 21.07 9.69
CA LEU A 5 -16.04 21.67 8.83
C LEU A 5 -17.13 22.38 9.64
N SER A 6 -17.95 23.18 8.97
CA SER A 6 -19.08 23.93 9.56
C SER A 6 -20.15 23.04 10.18
N ASP A 7 -20.23 21.77 9.79
CA ASP A 7 -21.09 20.73 10.37
C ASP A 7 -20.45 19.98 11.54
N ALA A 8 -19.31 20.46 12.05
CA ALA A 8 -18.47 19.86 13.09
C ALA A 8 -17.77 18.54 12.72
N SER A 9 -17.89 18.04 11.48
CA SER A 9 -17.11 16.89 11.03
C SER A 9 -15.61 17.22 10.97
N ILE A 10 -14.77 16.22 11.23
CA ILE A 10 -13.32 16.32 11.10
C ILE A 10 -12.92 15.64 9.79
N ILE A 11 -12.13 16.34 8.99
CA ILE A 11 -11.58 15.83 7.73
C ILE A 11 -10.06 15.88 7.81
N ILE A 12 -9.42 14.85 7.27
CA ILE A 12 -7.99 14.80 7.02
C ILE A 12 -7.74 15.39 5.64
N TYR A 13 -6.95 16.47 5.58
CA TYR A 13 -6.39 16.97 4.33
C TYR A 13 -4.96 16.45 4.17
N LYS A 14 -4.73 15.69 3.09
CA LYS A 14 -3.45 15.06 2.75
C LYS A 14 -3.01 15.53 1.37
N VAL A 15 -1.92 16.27 1.30
CA VAL A 15 -1.26 16.65 0.03
C VAL A 15 -0.43 15.45 -0.43
N GLN A 16 -0.51 15.13 -1.72
CA GLN A 16 0.10 13.94 -2.30
C GLN A 16 1.38 14.32 -3.03
N ALA A 17 2.54 13.99 -2.45
CA ALA A 17 3.80 14.16 -3.14
C ALA A 17 3.94 13.13 -4.27
N GLU A 18 4.49 13.53 -5.41
CA GLU A 18 4.78 12.60 -6.49
C GLU A 18 5.99 11.71 -6.17
N PRO A 19 6.00 10.43 -6.59
CA PRO A 19 4.89 9.74 -7.28
C PRO A 19 3.79 9.27 -6.30
N SER A 20 2.53 9.50 -6.65
CA SER A 20 1.37 8.96 -5.90
C SER A 20 0.26 8.53 -6.86
N ILE A 21 -0.34 7.38 -6.57
CA ILE A 21 -1.56 6.89 -7.23
C ILE A 21 -2.81 7.02 -6.36
N GLU A 22 -2.64 7.50 -5.12
CA GLU A 22 -3.65 7.48 -4.08
C GLU A 22 -4.89 8.30 -4.46
N PRO A 23 -4.78 9.51 -5.05
CA PRO A 23 -5.96 10.24 -5.54
C PRO A 23 -6.76 9.48 -6.59
N GLN A 24 -6.08 8.87 -7.56
CA GLN A 24 -6.74 8.09 -8.61
C GLN A 24 -7.36 6.82 -8.03
N PHE A 25 -6.69 6.17 -7.08
CA PHE A 25 -7.21 5.00 -6.39
C PHE A 25 -8.54 5.33 -5.69
N TYR A 26 -8.57 6.36 -4.84
CA TYR A 26 -9.80 6.76 -4.13
C TYR A 26 -10.91 7.28 -5.04
N LYS A 27 -10.60 7.73 -6.26
CA LYS A 27 -11.60 8.16 -7.25
C LYS A 27 -12.29 6.97 -7.93
N GLU A 28 -11.55 5.91 -8.19
CA GLU A 28 -12.01 4.74 -8.96
C GLU A 28 -12.49 3.58 -8.06
N ALA A 29 -11.96 3.49 -6.83
CA ALA A 29 -12.24 2.38 -5.93
C ALA A 29 -13.63 2.46 -5.31
N ASN A 30 -14.30 1.30 -5.26
CA ASN A 30 -15.56 1.13 -4.57
C ASN A 30 -15.45 -0.02 -3.57
N SER A 31 -15.57 0.29 -2.29
CA SER A 31 -15.56 -0.69 -1.21
C SER A 31 -16.11 -0.08 0.07
N SER A 32 -16.80 -0.89 0.88
CA SER A 32 -17.18 -0.51 2.24
C SER A 32 -15.99 -0.37 3.19
N LEU A 33 -14.82 -0.85 2.76
CA LEU A 33 -13.57 -0.80 3.51
C LEU A 33 -12.92 0.59 3.49
N LEU A 34 -13.28 1.42 2.51
CA LEU A 34 -12.72 2.74 2.29
C LEU A 34 -13.53 3.80 3.03
N VAL A 35 -12.83 4.73 3.67
CA VAL A 35 -13.45 5.94 4.21
C VAL A 35 -14.01 6.80 3.09
N ARG A 36 -14.98 7.65 3.41
CA ARG A 36 -15.43 8.66 2.45
C ARG A 36 -14.26 9.56 2.09
N SER A 37 -14.03 9.71 0.79
CA SER A 37 -12.92 10.47 0.27
C SER A 37 -13.36 11.43 -0.83
N ARG A 38 -12.53 12.44 -1.10
CA ARG A 38 -12.63 13.29 -2.28
C ARG A 38 -11.24 13.70 -2.73
N ALA A 39 -10.87 13.30 -3.95
CA ALA A 39 -9.70 13.84 -4.63
C ALA A 39 -9.92 15.31 -5.02
N ILE A 40 -8.92 16.14 -4.80
CA ILE A 40 -8.84 17.53 -5.22
C ILE A 40 -7.69 17.62 -6.21
N GLU A 41 -8.06 17.63 -7.49
CA GLU A 41 -7.13 17.84 -8.60
C GLU A 41 -6.64 19.30 -8.58
N GLN A 42 -5.33 19.49 -8.67
CA GLN A 42 -4.68 20.81 -8.63
C GLN A 42 -3.77 21.00 -9.84
N ASN A 43 -3.85 22.15 -10.51
CA ASN A 43 -3.13 22.38 -11.77
C ASN A 43 -1.64 22.72 -11.58
N GLU A 44 -1.29 23.44 -10.51
CA GLU A 44 0.06 23.98 -10.29
C GLU A 44 0.72 23.44 -9.01
N THR A 45 -0.01 22.59 -8.27
CA THR A 45 0.41 22.02 -7.00
C THR A 45 0.03 20.55 -6.97
N PRO A 46 0.70 19.73 -6.13
CA PRO A 46 0.37 18.32 -6.06
C PRO A 46 -1.09 18.12 -5.61
N ASP A 47 -1.72 17.08 -6.16
CA ASP A 47 -3.09 16.71 -5.83
C ASP A 47 -3.26 16.52 -4.31
N ALA A 48 -4.49 16.67 -3.83
CA ALA A 48 -4.79 16.43 -2.43
C ALA A 48 -5.98 15.48 -2.27
N LEU A 49 -6.00 14.79 -1.14
CA LEU A 49 -7.13 13.99 -0.70
C LEU A 49 -7.76 14.62 0.54
N LEU A 50 -9.08 14.73 0.50
CA LEU A 50 -9.90 14.89 1.69
C LEU A 50 -10.39 13.50 2.09
N LEU A 51 -10.10 13.09 3.32
CA LEU A 51 -10.53 11.81 3.88
C LEU A 51 -11.37 12.07 5.12
N GLU A 52 -12.46 11.33 5.27
CA GLU A 52 -13.22 11.28 6.51
C GLU A 52 -12.29 10.86 7.66
N ASN A 53 -12.32 11.63 8.75
CA ASN A 53 -11.61 11.24 9.96
C ASN A 53 -12.46 10.26 10.76
N LEU A 54 -11.92 9.07 10.99
CA LEU A 54 -12.56 8.07 11.81
C LEU A 54 -12.17 8.19 13.28
N ASP A 55 -13.19 8.23 14.12
CA ASP A 55 -13.04 8.14 15.57
C ASP A 55 -13.06 6.68 16.01
N ALA A 56 -11.99 5.96 15.65
CA ALA A 56 -11.78 4.55 15.96
C ALA A 56 -10.34 4.34 16.43
N PRO A 57 -10.06 3.37 17.33
CA PRO A 57 -8.70 3.06 17.75
C PRO A 57 -7.86 2.52 16.58
N CYS A 58 -6.55 2.76 16.62
CA CYS A 58 -5.63 2.06 15.73
C CYS A 58 -5.55 0.60 16.13
N LEU A 59 -5.26 -0.30 15.18
CA LEU A 59 -5.14 -1.73 15.47
C LEU A 59 -4.06 -2.02 16.53
N SER A 60 -2.98 -1.23 16.55
CA SER A 60 -1.93 -1.29 17.58
C SER A 60 -2.43 -1.07 19.01
N ASP A 61 -3.56 -0.37 19.17
CA ASP A 61 -4.10 0.01 20.48
C ASP A 61 -5.11 -1.02 21.00
N ILE A 62 -5.41 -2.05 20.19
CA ILE A 62 -6.40 -3.08 20.50
C ILE A 62 -5.66 -4.35 20.95
N THR A 63 -6.06 -4.86 22.10
CA THR A 63 -5.62 -6.20 22.54
C THR A 63 -6.54 -7.24 21.92
N MET A 64 -5.97 -8.16 21.14
CA MET A 64 -6.66 -9.30 20.57
C MET A 64 -5.95 -10.58 21.00
N ASP A 65 -6.72 -11.65 21.22
CA ASP A 65 -6.11 -12.98 21.30
C ASP A 65 -5.70 -13.49 19.90
N THR A 66 -4.95 -14.60 19.86
CA THR A 66 -4.45 -15.16 18.59
C THR A 66 -5.57 -15.55 17.63
N TYR A 67 -6.69 -16.05 18.14
CA TYR A 67 -7.79 -16.50 17.30
C TYR A 67 -8.60 -15.32 16.74
N GLU A 68 -8.79 -14.28 17.54
CA GLU A 68 -9.32 -12.98 17.12
C GLU A 68 -8.46 -12.35 16.02
N ALA A 69 -7.14 -12.31 16.22
CA ALA A 69 -6.22 -11.76 15.23
C ALA A 69 -6.26 -12.51 13.90
N LEU A 70 -6.29 -13.85 13.92
CA LEU A 70 -6.36 -14.66 12.69
C LEU A 70 -7.66 -14.41 11.92
N ARG A 71 -8.82 -14.41 12.60
CA ARG A 71 -10.09 -14.10 11.94
C ARG A 71 -10.11 -12.67 11.39
N PHE A 72 -9.57 -11.72 12.13
CA PHE A 72 -9.49 -10.33 11.69
C PHE A 72 -8.65 -10.18 10.42
N ILE A 73 -7.51 -10.89 10.33
CA ILE A 73 -6.70 -10.95 9.12
C ILE A 73 -7.49 -11.54 7.96
N ASP A 74 -8.16 -12.67 8.15
CA ASP A 74 -8.97 -13.31 7.10
C ASP A 74 -10.09 -12.38 6.60
N ASP A 75 -10.77 -11.69 7.52
CA ASP A 75 -11.84 -10.74 7.21
C ASP A 75 -11.31 -9.52 6.44
N ILE A 76 -10.15 -8.98 6.82
CA ILE A 76 -9.50 -7.88 6.10
C ILE A 76 -9.08 -8.33 4.70
N MET A 77 -8.40 -9.47 4.57
CA MET A 77 -7.94 -9.98 3.29
C MET A 77 -9.11 -10.24 2.35
N ASN A 78 -10.21 -10.78 2.89
CA ASN A 78 -11.45 -10.92 2.14
C ASN A 78 -12.00 -9.56 1.69
N GLN A 79 -12.10 -8.56 2.56
CA GLN A 79 -12.59 -7.22 2.20
C GLN A 79 -11.71 -6.51 1.16
N ILE A 80 -10.38 -6.61 1.26
CA ILE A 80 -9.44 -6.10 0.26
C ILE A 80 -9.71 -6.75 -1.11
N SER A 81 -9.95 -8.07 -1.12
CA SER A 81 -10.24 -8.79 -2.36
C SER A 81 -11.54 -8.39 -3.05
N GLN A 82 -12.46 -7.73 -2.30
CA GLN A 82 -13.74 -7.24 -2.80
C GLN A 82 -13.70 -5.75 -3.17
N ILE A 83 -12.53 -5.09 -3.17
CA ILE A 83 -12.43 -3.72 -3.68
C ILE A 83 -12.65 -3.76 -5.20
N GLU A 84 -13.69 -3.06 -5.65
CA GLU A 84 -14.08 -2.98 -7.05
C GLU A 84 -13.60 -1.67 -7.68
N GLY A 85 -13.61 -1.60 -9.01
CA GLY A 85 -13.25 -0.40 -9.77
C GLY A 85 -12.16 -0.66 -10.81
N ASN A 86 -11.84 0.37 -11.61
CA ASN A 86 -10.69 0.33 -12.52
C ASN A 86 -9.45 0.84 -11.77
N LEU A 87 -8.94 0.01 -10.87
CA LEU A 87 -7.96 0.43 -9.88
C LEU A 87 -6.57 0.68 -10.51
N PRO A 88 -5.97 1.87 -10.29
CA PRO A 88 -4.59 2.10 -10.65
C PRO A 88 -3.67 1.30 -9.70
N TYR A 89 -2.48 0.96 -10.20
CA TYR A 89 -1.44 0.28 -9.43
C TYR A 89 -0.08 0.92 -9.72
N SER A 90 0.77 1.01 -8.69
CA SER A 90 2.11 1.60 -8.82
C SER A 90 3.07 0.63 -9.51
N TYR A 91 2.90 -0.66 -9.24
CA TYR A 91 3.70 -1.73 -9.81
C TYR A 91 2.81 -2.86 -10.28
N LYS A 92 3.23 -3.46 -11.39
CA LYS A 92 2.67 -4.70 -11.92
C LYS A 92 3.69 -5.78 -11.66
N THR A 93 3.36 -6.75 -10.82
CA THR A 93 4.23 -7.88 -10.43
C THR A 93 3.46 -9.20 -10.35
N GLY A 94 2.14 -9.17 -10.53
CA GLY A 94 1.23 -10.32 -10.45
C GLY A 94 1.37 -11.38 -11.57
N CYS A 95 2.44 -11.35 -12.36
CA CYS A 95 2.82 -12.45 -13.24
C CYS A 95 4.35 -12.51 -13.39
N LEU A 96 4.89 -13.65 -13.82
CA LEU A 96 6.35 -13.85 -13.85
C LEU A 96 7.12 -12.82 -14.67
N PRO A 97 6.74 -12.48 -15.92
CA PRO A 97 7.47 -11.45 -16.68
C PRO A 97 7.49 -10.08 -15.98
N ASP A 98 6.38 -9.73 -15.35
CA ASP A 98 6.23 -8.47 -14.62
C ASP A 98 7.07 -8.47 -13.33
N TRP A 99 7.08 -9.59 -12.59
CA TRP A 99 7.94 -9.79 -11.43
C TRP A 99 9.44 -9.78 -11.77
N GLU A 100 9.84 -10.47 -12.84
CA GLU A 100 11.22 -10.49 -13.31
C GLU A 100 11.68 -9.08 -13.68
N HIS A 101 10.84 -8.31 -14.37
CA HIS A 101 11.12 -6.94 -14.72
C HIS A 101 11.27 -6.04 -13.48
N PHE A 102 10.33 -6.16 -12.53
CA PHE A 102 10.35 -5.42 -11.27
C PHE A 102 11.58 -5.74 -10.43
N SER A 103 11.80 -7.02 -10.13
CA SER A 103 12.90 -7.48 -9.28
C SER A 103 14.28 -7.15 -9.88
N SER A 104 14.45 -7.31 -11.20
CA SER A 104 15.69 -6.93 -11.89
C SER A 104 15.96 -5.43 -11.80
N SER A 105 14.92 -4.59 -11.95
CA SER A 105 15.06 -3.14 -11.85
C SER A 105 15.40 -2.71 -10.43
N LEU A 106 14.71 -3.26 -9.43
CA LEU A 106 14.98 -3.02 -8.02
C LEU A 106 16.42 -3.39 -7.64
N LEU A 107 16.88 -4.58 -8.02
CA LEU A 107 18.24 -5.04 -7.70
C LEU A 107 19.31 -4.14 -8.33
N LYS A 108 19.09 -3.70 -9.57
CA LYS A 108 19.97 -2.76 -10.26
C LYS A 108 20.02 -1.40 -9.57
N ASP A 109 18.88 -0.87 -9.12
CA ASP A 109 18.83 0.39 -8.39
C ASP A 109 19.56 0.29 -7.04
N LEU A 110 19.39 -0.83 -6.33
CA LEU A 110 20.13 -1.12 -5.09
C LEU A 110 21.64 -1.19 -5.34
N GLU A 111 22.07 -1.85 -6.42
CA GLU A 111 23.48 -1.93 -6.81
C GLU A 111 24.07 -0.53 -7.06
N ILE A 112 23.35 0.31 -7.81
CA ILE A 112 23.76 1.70 -8.06
C ILE A 112 23.89 2.48 -6.74
N LEU A 113 22.97 2.29 -5.79
CA LEU A 113 23.01 2.98 -4.49
C LEU A 113 24.17 2.51 -3.61
N VAL A 114 24.51 1.22 -3.63
CA VAL A 114 25.69 0.67 -2.96
C VAL A 114 26.97 1.21 -3.60
N GLN A 115 27.09 1.18 -4.93
CA GLN A 115 28.27 1.67 -5.66
C GLN A 115 28.51 3.17 -5.44
N ARG A 116 27.44 3.96 -5.29
CA ARG A 116 27.52 5.39 -4.97
C ARG A 116 27.89 5.69 -3.51
N GLY A 117 27.96 4.67 -2.66
CA GLY A 117 28.21 4.83 -1.23
C GLY A 117 27.03 5.45 -0.46
N THR A 118 25.83 5.46 -1.05
CA THR A 118 24.61 5.93 -0.38
C THR A 118 24.28 5.02 0.81
N PHE A 119 24.46 3.71 0.63
CA PHE A 119 24.33 2.73 1.71
C PHE A 119 25.69 2.42 2.30
N GLN A 120 25.82 2.60 3.62
CA GLN A 120 27.07 2.37 4.36
C GLN A 120 27.11 1.00 5.07
N LYS A 121 25.98 0.29 5.12
CA LYS A 121 25.83 -1.00 5.82
C LYS A 121 25.32 -2.12 4.92
N THR A 122 25.33 -1.89 3.62
CA THR A 122 24.85 -2.82 2.60
C THR A 122 25.92 -2.91 1.54
N ASP A 123 26.19 -4.12 1.06
CA ASP A 123 27.16 -4.41 0.02
C ASP A 123 26.57 -5.34 -1.04
N GLN A 124 27.42 -5.77 -1.97
CA GLN A 124 27.02 -6.65 -3.06
C GLN A 124 26.53 -8.02 -2.55
N GLU A 125 27.07 -8.54 -1.46
CA GLU A 125 26.67 -9.85 -0.91
C GLU A 125 25.20 -9.83 -0.48
N VAL A 126 24.75 -8.72 0.12
CA VAL A 126 23.33 -8.54 0.48
C VAL A 126 22.46 -8.49 -0.77
N ILE A 127 22.88 -7.82 -1.84
CA ILE A 127 22.12 -7.73 -3.10
C ILE A 127 22.02 -9.10 -3.76
N ASP A 128 23.11 -9.86 -3.82
CA ASP A 128 23.12 -11.21 -4.39
C ASP A 128 22.18 -12.15 -3.60
N LYS A 129 22.14 -11.99 -2.28
CA LYS A 129 21.21 -12.72 -1.40
C LYS A 129 19.76 -12.34 -1.67
N LEU A 130 19.46 -11.05 -1.84
CA LEU A 130 18.11 -10.60 -2.23
C LEU A 130 17.72 -11.17 -3.59
N ALA A 131 18.64 -11.19 -4.56
CA ALA A 131 18.40 -11.80 -5.87
C ALA A 131 18.05 -13.28 -5.75
N SER A 132 18.71 -14.03 -4.86
CA SER A 132 18.38 -15.43 -4.61
C SER A 132 16.95 -15.60 -4.07
N TYR A 133 16.50 -14.72 -3.18
CA TYR A 133 15.13 -14.76 -2.64
C TYR A 133 14.09 -14.40 -3.69
N CYS A 134 14.36 -13.42 -4.55
CA CYS A 134 13.43 -13.07 -5.63
C CYS A 134 13.18 -14.22 -6.61
N ASN A 135 14.13 -15.16 -6.72
CA ASN A 135 14.07 -16.32 -7.59
C ASN A 135 13.77 -17.62 -6.84
N ASP A 136 13.45 -17.57 -5.54
CA ASP A 136 13.12 -18.77 -4.77
C ASP A 136 11.86 -19.42 -5.33
N SER A 137 11.87 -20.75 -5.40
CA SER A 137 10.74 -21.56 -5.84
C SER A 137 9.42 -21.21 -5.14
N SER A 138 9.44 -20.85 -3.85
CA SER A 138 8.23 -20.47 -3.12
C SER A 138 7.67 -19.13 -3.60
N VAL A 139 8.55 -18.18 -3.95
CA VAL A 139 8.15 -16.85 -4.47
C VAL A 139 7.58 -17.00 -5.87
N VAL A 140 8.28 -17.74 -6.74
CA VAL A 140 7.81 -18.04 -8.11
C VAL A 140 6.46 -18.75 -8.08
N ALA A 141 6.28 -19.75 -7.21
CA ALA A 141 5.01 -20.45 -7.05
C ALA A 141 3.89 -19.53 -6.56
N ALA A 142 4.18 -18.60 -5.64
CA ALA A 142 3.20 -17.64 -5.14
C ALA A 142 2.71 -16.72 -6.26
N ILE A 143 3.62 -16.15 -7.06
CA ILE A 143 3.30 -15.28 -8.20
C ILE A 143 2.44 -16.00 -9.24
N GLN A 144 2.68 -17.30 -9.45
CA GLN A 144 1.91 -18.11 -10.40
C GLN A 144 0.54 -18.56 -9.89
N SER A 145 0.27 -18.49 -8.58
CA SER A 145 -0.92 -19.10 -7.98
C SER A 145 -2.19 -18.27 -8.19
N LYS A 146 -2.15 -16.97 -7.88
CA LYS A 146 -3.22 -15.99 -8.07
C LYS A 146 -2.68 -14.60 -7.76
N SER A 147 -2.93 -13.62 -8.63
CA SER A 147 -2.64 -12.21 -8.35
C SER A 147 -3.90 -11.45 -7.93
N GLY A 148 -3.69 -10.35 -7.20
CA GLY A 148 -4.73 -9.49 -6.68
C GLY A 148 -4.13 -8.17 -6.20
N LEU A 149 -4.99 -7.28 -5.70
CA LEU A 149 -4.56 -6.01 -5.15
C LEU A 149 -3.89 -6.22 -3.78
N VAL A 150 -2.74 -5.57 -3.59
CA VAL A 150 -2.05 -5.47 -2.30
C VAL A 150 -1.94 -4.01 -1.87
N HIS A 151 -2.08 -3.76 -0.57
CA HIS A 151 -2.11 -2.43 0.04
C HIS A 151 -0.75 -1.69 0.09
N GLY A 152 0.36 -2.37 -0.20
CA GLY A 152 1.72 -1.80 -0.20
C GLY A 152 2.30 -1.48 1.18
N ASP A 153 1.49 -0.97 2.11
CA ASP A 153 1.89 -0.58 3.47
C ASP A 153 0.86 -1.02 4.53
N LEU A 154 0.39 -2.27 4.45
CA LEU A 154 -0.55 -2.85 5.41
C LEU A 154 0.17 -3.11 6.74
N ASN A 155 -0.07 -2.27 7.75
CA ASN A 155 0.53 -2.42 9.07
C ASN A 155 -0.41 -1.89 10.19
N SER A 156 -0.18 -2.32 11.44
CA SER A 156 -1.06 -2.00 12.57
C SER A 156 -1.15 -0.52 12.95
N GLY A 157 -0.24 0.32 12.44
CA GLY A 157 -0.25 1.78 12.65
C GLY A 157 -1.08 2.53 11.63
N ASN A 158 -1.29 1.96 10.44
CA ASN A 158 -2.06 2.55 9.35
C ASN A 158 -3.54 2.14 9.37
N GLU A 159 -3.87 1.06 10.10
CA GLU A 159 -5.23 0.54 10.16
C GLU A 159 -6.02 1.02 11.38
N ARG A 160 -7.21 1.55 11.11
CA ARG A 160 -8.27 1.78 12.11
C ARG A 160 -9.15 0.55 12.15
N HIS A 161 -9.64 0.19 13.33
CA HIS A 161 -10.59 -0.92 13.48
C HIS A 161 -11.79 -0.71 12.54
N LEU A 162 -11.86 -1.49 11.44
CA LEU A 162 -12.91 -1.53 10.40
C LEU A 162 -12.72 -0.67 9.13
N SER A 163 -11.55 -0.09 8.86
CA SER A 163 -11.38 0.79 7.69
C SER A 163 -9.93 1.18 7.39
N PHE A 164 -9.66 1.40 6.11
CA PHE A 164 -8.34 1.77 5.59
C PHE A 164 -8.23 3.27 5.33
N GLN A 165 -7.14 3.88 5.80
CA GLN A 165 -6.84 5.30 5.58
C GLN A 165 -5.80 5.53 4.46
N ASP A 166 -5.00 4.53 4.07
CA ASP A 166 -3.85 4.71 3.16
C ASP A 166 -3.58 3.51 2.21
N ILE A 167 -4.41 3.27 1.18
CA ILE A 167 -4.14 2.17 0.21
C ILE A 167 -3.24 2.63 -0.94
N THR A 168 -2.04 2.03 -1.07
CA THR A 168 -1.19 2.18 -2.26
C THR A 168 -1.07 0.83 -2.99
N GLY A 169 -1.73 0.71 -4.14
CA GLY A 169 -1.81 -0.54 -4.90
C GLY A 169 -0.46 -1.06 -5.41
N VAL A 170 -0.16 -2.32 -5.08
CA VAL A 170 0.85 -3.16 -5.75
C VAL A 170 0.12 -4.40 -6.28
N VAL A 171 0.27 -4.71 -7.58
CA VAL A 171 -0.16 -5.97 -8.20
C VAL A 171 0.99 -6.95 -8.20
#